data_AF-A0A524KI44-F1
#
_entry.id   AF-A0A524KI44-F1
#
_cell.length_a   1.000
_cell.length_b   1.000
_cell.length_c   1.000
_cell.angle_alpha   90.00
_cell.angle_beta   90.00
_cell.angle_gamma   90.00
#
_symmetry.space_group_name_H-M   'P 1'
#
loop_
_entity.id
_entity.type
_entity.pdbx_description
1 polymer ?
#
loop_
_entity_poly.entity_id
_entity_poly.type
_entity_poly.pdbx_seq_one_letter_code
_entity_poly.pdbx_strand_id
1 'polypeptide(L)'
;PFPEAEKIEERKIRGCQSQVWLVTKVRGDCLEFQAISDSAIVSGLIAILMRIYSGRPAREILATPPAFSKAIGLDQHLSPTRSNGLHAMLGAIHNAAAACVAA
;
A
#
# COMPACT_ATOMS: atom_id res chain seq x y z
N PRO A 1 6.18 -9.70 -11.89
CA PRO A 1 5.59 -8.65 -12.74
C PRO A 1 4.12 -8.42 -12.40
N PHE A 2 3.67 -7.16 -12.35
CA PHE A 2 2.26 -6.83 -12.12
C PHE A 2 1.44 -7.11 -13.40
N PRO A 3 0.27 -7.78 -13.34
CA PRO A 3 -0.50 -8.09 -14.55
C PRO A 3 -1.15 -6.85 -15.16
N GLU A 4 -1.00 -6.62 -16.47
CA GLU A 4 -1.61 -5.46 -17.14
C GLU A 4 -3.15 -5.45 -17.04
N ALA A 5 -3.78 -6.63 -17.07
CA ALA A 5 -5.23 -6.76 -16.89
C ALA A 5 -5.72 -6.28 -15.52
N GLU A 6 -4.84 -6.13 -14.54
CA GLU A 6 -5.19 -5.65 -13.20
C GLU A 6 -5.15 -4.11 -13.10
N LYS A 7 -4.67 -3.40 -14.14
CA LYS A 7 -4.63 -1.93 -14.21
C LYS A 7 -5.99 -1.32 -14.61
N ILE A 8 -7.02 -1.63 -13.85
CA ILE A 8 -8.38 -1.10 -14.02
C ILE A 8 -8.66 0.05 -13.05
N GLU A 9 -9.62 0.92 -13.37
CA GLU A 9 -9.90 2.13 -12.58
C GLU A 9 -10.40 1.81 -11.16
N GLU A 10 -11.08 0.68 -10.95
CA GLU A 10 -11.55 0.21 -9.64
C GLU A 10 -10.41 -0.10 -8.67
N ARG A 11 -9.24 -0.45 -9.20
CA ARG A 11 -8.04 -0.79 -8.41
C ARG A 11 -7.09 0.39 -8.25
N LYS A 12 -7.45 1.55 -8.79
CA LYS A 12 -6.61 2.73 -8.78
C LYS A 12 -6.71 3.47 -7.45
N ILE A 13 -5.58 3.72 -6.82
CA ILE A 13 -5.52 4.50 -5.59
C ILE A 13 -5.61 5.98 -5.92
N ARG A 14 -6.65 6.65 -5.39
CA ARG A 14 -6.82 8.11 -5.51
C ARG A 14 -5.96 8.83 -4.49
N GLY A 15 -5.58 10.07 -4.79
CA GLY A 15 -4.74 10.90 -3.91
C GLY A 15 -3.23 10.77 -4.14
N CYS A 16 -2.81 9.90 -5.06
CA CYS A 16 -1.45 9.89 -5.60
C CYS A 16 -1.38 10.81 -6.84
N GLN A 17 -0.30 11.58 -6.99
CA GLN A 17 -0.05 12.31 -8.25
C GLN A 17 0.31 11.35 -9.38
N SER A 18 1.13 10.34 -9.07
CA SER A 18 1.43 9.21 -9.95
C SER A 18 0.26 8.24 -9.98
N GLN A 19 0.14 7.47 -11.05
CA GLN A 19 -0.84 6.39 -11.11
C GLN A 19 -0.36 5.24 -10.22
N VAL A 20 -1.26 4.70 -9.41
CA VAL A 20 -1.00 3.55 -8.54
C VAL A 20 -2.18 2.61 -8.63
N TRP A 21 -1.90 1.32 -8.86
CA TRP A 21 -2.89 0.26 -8.79
C TRP A 21 -2.52 -0.70 -7.67
N LEU A 22 -3.52 -1.15 -6.93
CA LEU A 22 -3.39 -2.10 -5.83
C LEU A 22 -4.38 -3.25 -6.02
N VAL A 23 -3.86 -4.45 -5.91
CA VAL A 23 -4.61 -5.71 -5.88
C VAL A 23 -4.49 -6.28 -4.49
N THR A 24 -5.63 -6.59 -3.89
CA THR A 24 -5.70 -7.28 -2.59
C THR A 24 -6.30 -8.66 -2.79
N LYS A 25 -5.68 -9.68 -2.21
CA LYS A 25 -6.18 -11.05 -2.19
C LYS A 25 -6.21 -11.56 -0.75
N VAL A 26 -7.33 -12.14 -0.35
CA VAL A 26 -7.44 -12.86 0.92
C VAL A 26 -6.97 -14.29 0.72
N ARG A 27 -6.04 -14.76 1.55
CA ARG A 27 -5.56 -16.14 1.57
C ARG A 27 -5.60 -16.67 3.00
N GLY A 28 -6.66 -17.39 3.33
CA GLY A 28 -6.90 -17.81 4.72
C GLY A 28 -7.14 -16.59 5.59
N ASP A 29 -6.33 -16.43 6.64
CA ASP A 29 -6.36 -15.27 7.56
C ASP A 29 -5.46 -14.11 7.10
N CYS A 30 -4.65 -14.31 6.06
CA CYS A 30 -3.66 -13.37 5.58
C CYS A 30 -4.13 -12.57 4.36
N LEU A 31 -3.65 -11.33 4.25
CA LEU A 31 -3.83 -10.48 3.08
C LEU A 31 -2.55 -10.41 2.26
N GLU A 32 -2.65 -10.73 0.98
CA GLU A 32 -1.60 -10.50 0.00
C GLU A 32 -1.94 -9.26 -0.84
N PHE A 33 -0.95 -8.38 -0.97
CA PHE A 33 -1.03 -7.19 -1.78
C PHE A 33 -0.05 -7.28 -2.96
N GLN A 34 -0.47 -6.76 -4.11
CA GLN A 34 0.40 -6.42 -5.23
C GLN A 34 0.08 -5.01 -5.68
N ALA A 35 1.10 -4.20 -5.94
CA ALA A 35 0.90 -2.85 -6.44
C ALA A 35 1.97 -2.45 -7.45
N ILE A 36 1.63 -1.50 -8.30
CA ILE A 36 2.55 -0.89 -9.27
C ILE A 36 2.25 0.60 -9.45
N SER A 37 3.27 1.37 -9.82
CA SER A 37 3.14 2.77 -10.19
C SER A 37 3.92 3.09 -11.46
N ASP A 38 3.50 4.13 -12.17
CA ASP A 38 4.23 4.74 -13.28
C ASP A 38 5.43 5.60 -12.82
N SER A 39 5.60 5.81 -11.50
CA SER A 39 6.72 6.55 -10.91
C SER A 39 7.73 5.63 -10.23
N ALA A 40 9.02 5.82 -10.50
CA ALA A 40 10.10 5.03 -9.90
C ALA A 40 10.19 5.22 -8.38
N ILE A 41 10.07 6.46 -7.89
CA ILE A 41 10.12 6.74 -6.44
C ILE A 41 8.92 6.10 -5.74
N VAL A 42 7.73 6.21 -6.32
CA VAL A 42 6.52 5.61 -5.74
C VAL A 42 6.57 4.09 -5.81
N SER A 43 7.17 3.51 -6.85
CA SER A 43 7.46 2.07 -6.92
C SER A 43 8.39 1.60 -5.80
N GLY A 44 9.38 2.42 -5.42
CA GLY A 44 10.22 2.16 -4.24
C GLY A 44 9.42 2.18 -2.94
N LEU A 45 8.53 3.16 -2.76
CA LEU A 45 7.64 3.22 -1.60
C LEU A 45 6.70 2.01 -1.52
N ILE A 46 6.14 1.60 -2.67
CA ILE A 46 5.34 0.39 -2.79
C ILE A 46 6.13 -0.83 -2.31
N ALA A 47 7.38 -0.99 -2.78
CA ALA A 47 8.20 -2.13 -2.39
C ALA A 47 8.39 -2.23 -0.86
N ILE A 48 8.60 -1.10 -0.19
CA ILE A 48 8.69 -1.03 1.28
C ILE A 48 7.37 -1.48 1.92
N LEU A 49 6.24 -0.94 1.46
CA LEU A 49 4.92 -1.30 1.99
C LEU A 49 4.61 -2.79 1.78
N MET A 50 4.87 -3.33 0.60
CA MET A 50 4.64 -4.76 0.31
C MET A 50 5.49 -5.64 1.23
N ARG A 51 6.73 -5.22 1.54
CA ARG A 51 7.61 -5.97 2.44
C ARG A 51 7.10 -6.01 3.89
N ILE A 52 6.45 -4.94 4.33
CA ILE A 52 5.95 -4.80 5.71
C ILE A 52 4.59 -5.51 5.85
N TYR A 53 3.66 -5.25 4.94
CA TYR A 53 2.24 -5.56 5.13
C TYR A 53 1.71 -6.76 4.33
N SER A 54 2.36 -7.16 3.23
CA SER A 54 1.87 -8.28 2.41
C SER A 54 2.17 -9.62 3.05
N GLY A 55 1.22 -10.55 2.96
CA GLY A 55 1.30 -11.89 3.55
C GLY A 55 1.07 -11.90 5.07
N ARG A 56 0.38 -10.89 5.60
CA ARG A 56 0.15 -10.70 7.04
C ARG A 56 -1.32 -10.90 7.40
N PRO A 57 -1.65 -11.40 8.60
CA PRO A 57 -3.02 -11.40 9.09
C PRO A 57 -3.61 -10.00 9.17
N ALA A 58 -4.90 -9.85 8.87
CA ALA A 58 -5.56 -8.54 8.89
C ALA A 58 -5.40 -7.80 10.24
N ARG A 59 -5.48 -8.53 11.35
CA ARG A 59 -5.24 -7.99 12.70
C ARG A 59 -3.81 -7.47 12.91
N GLU A 60 -2.80 -8.14 12.33
CA GLU A 60 -1.40 -7.72 12.44
C GLU A 60 -1.16 -6.46 11.62
N ILE A 61 -1.77 -6.37 10.43
CA ILE A 61 -1.72 -5.16 9.59
C ILE A 61 -2.27 -3.96 10.37
N LEU A 62 -3.47 -4.09 10.95
CA LEU A 62 -4.11 -3.01 11.72
C LEU A 62 -3.31 -2.62 12.98
N ALA A 63 -2.62 -3.57 13.60
CA ALA A 63 -1.77 -3.32 14.76
C ALA A 63 -0.37 -2.78 14.40
N THR A 64 -0.03 -2.68 13.11
CA THR A 64 1.29 -2.25 12.64
C THR A 64 1.24 -0.80 12.14
N PRO A 65 1.52 0.20 13.00
CA PRO A 65 1.56 1.59 12.57
C PRO A 65 2.71 1.82 11.57
N PRO A 66 2.61 2.82 10.68
CA PRO A 66 3.66 3.15 9.71
C PRO A 66 4.85 3.88 10.34
N ALA A 67 5.30 3.45 11.53
CA ALA A 67 6.40 4.07 12.28
C ALA A 67 7.75 4.01 11.53
N PHE A 68 7.88 3.10 10.56
CA PHE A 68 9.08 2.96 9.73
C PHE A 68 9.45 4.25 9.00
N SER A 69 8.47 5.06 8.57
CA SER A 69 8.73 6.26 7.78
C SER A 69 9.56 7.27 8.56
N LYS A 70 9.23 7.47 9.86
CA LYS A 70 10.01 8.29 10.78
C LYS A 70 11.32 7.63 11.17
N ALA A 71 11.29 6.33 11.46
CA ALA A 71 12.47 5.60 11.94
C ALA A 71 13.64 5.62 10.96
N ILE A 72 13.35 5.60 9.65
CA ILE A 72 14.37 5.65 8.59
C ILE A 72 14.56 7.08 8.02
N GLY A 73 13.89 8.10 8.60
CA GLY A 73 13.95 9.48 8.13
C GLY A 73 13.33 9.71 6.75
N LEU A 74 12.48 8.80 6.27
CA LEU A 74 11.87 8.86 4.95
C LEU A 74 11.00 10.11 4.79
N ASP A 75 10.27 10.49 5.85
CA ASP A 75 9.38 11.65 5.88
C ASP A 75 10.09 12.98 5.58
N GLN A 76 11.37 13.10 5.97
CA GLN A 76 12.19 14.29 5.73
C GLN A 76 12.62 14.46 4.27
N HIS A 77 12.55 13.38 3.48
CA HIS A 77 13.02 13.36 2.09
C HIS A 77 11.88 13.28 1.07
N LEU A 78 10.63 13.15 1.53
CA LEU A 78 9.47 13.16 0.65
C LEU A 78 8.91 14.58 0.50
N SER A 79 8.66 14.98 -0.74
CA SER A 79 7.83 16.15 -0.99
C SER A 79 6.41 15.91 -0.44
N PRO A 80 5.65 16.98 -0.13
CA PRO A 80 4.28 16.84 0.37
C PRO A 80 3.42 15.91 -0.49
N THR A 81 3.54 16.02 -1.81
CA THR A 81 2.79 15.17 -2.75
C THR A 81 3.13 13.68 -2.64
N ARG A 82 4.40 13.35 -2.42
CA ARG A 82 4.84 11.94 -2.27
C ARG A 82 4.42 11.38 -0.91
N SER A 83 4.50 12.20 0.13
CA SER A 83 4.00 11.85 1.47
C SER A 83 2.50 11.56 1.42
N ASN A 84 1.72 12.38 0.73
CA ASN A 84 0.28 12.14 0.53
C ASN A 84 0.00 10.83 -0.21
N GLY A 85 0.78 10.52 -1.25
CA GLY A 85 0.68 9.24 -1.95
C GLY A 85 0.99 8.04 -1.05
N LEU A 86 2.04 8.14 -0.21
CA LEU A 86 2.36 7.11 0.79
C LEU A 86 1.20 6.89 1.76
N HIS A 87 0.62 7.97 2.28
CA HIS A 87 -0.54 7.89 3.19
C HIS A 87 -1.77 7.29 2.50
N ALA A 88 -2.04 7.63 1.24
CA ALA A 88 -3.14 7.05 0.48
C ALA A 88 -2.97 5.52 0.30
N MET A 89 -1.75 5.06 0.01
CA MET A 89 -1.45 3.63 -0.08
C MET A 89 -1.60 2.91 1.25
N LEU A 90 -1.10 3.50 2.34
CA LEU A 90 -1.29 2.97 3.70
C LEU A 90 -2.77 2.87 4.08
N GLY A 91 -3.54 3.91 3.78
CA GLY A 91 -4.99 3.94 4.00
C GLY A 91 -5.69 2.81 3.25
N ALA A 92 -5.34 2.57 1.98
CA ALA A 92 -5.91 1.48 1.20
C ALA A 92 -5.60 0.10 1.81
N ILE A 93 -4.37 -0.13 2.27
CA ILE A 93 -3.94 -1.37 2.94
C ILE A 93 -4.72 -1.59 4.25
N HIS A 94 -4.80 -0.56 5.11
CA HIS A 94 -5.52 -0.66 6.38
C HIS A 94 -7.03 -0.82 6.18
N ASN A 95 -7.64 -0.15 5.20
CA ASN A 95 -9.05 -0.30 4.89
C ASN A 95 -9.37 -1.73 4.43
N ALA A 96 -8.51 -2.32 3.59
CA ALA A 96 -8.67 -3.71 3.18
C ALA A 96 -8.55 -4.69 4.37
N ALA A 97 -7.63 -4.43 5.30
CA ALA A 97 -7.51 -5.20 6.54
C ALA A 97 -8.75 -5.04 7.44
N ALA A 98 -9.26 -3.83 7.63
CA ALA A 98 -10.46 -3.58 8.40
C ALA A 98 -11.69 -4.30 7.82
N ALA A 99 -11.87 -4.26 6.49
CA ALA A 99 -12.95 -4.94 5.80
C ALA A 99 -12.87 -6.47 5.97
N CYS A 100 -11.66 -7.04 6.03
CA CYS A 100 -11.47 -8.48 6.23
C CYS A 100 -11.79 -8.94 7.66
N VAL A 101 -11.55 -8.10 8.68
CA VAL A 101 -11.87 -8.44 10.08
C VAL A 101 -13.38 -8.33 10.35
N ALA A 102 -14.08 -7.49 9.60
CA ALA A 102 -15.53 -7.30 9.73
C ALA A 102 -16.38 -8.37 8.99
N ALA A 103 -15.73 -9.21 8.17
CA ALA A 103 -16.36 -10.28 7.39
C ALA A 103 -16.32 -11.62 8.12
#